data_AF-A0A2V2UFY4-F1
#
_entry.id   AF-A0A2V2UFY4-F1
#
_cell.length_a   1.000
_cell.length_b   1.000
_cell.length_c   1.000
_cell.angle_alpha   90.00
_cell.angle_beta   90.00
_cell.angle_gamma   90.00
#
_symmetry.space_group_name_H-M   'P 1'
#
loop_
_entity.id
_entity.type
_entity.pdbx_description
1 polymer ?
#
loop_
_entity_poly.entity_id
_entity_poly.type
_entity_poly.pdbx_seq_one_letter_code
_entity_poly.pdbx_strand_id
1 'polypeptide(L)'
;MTRHDAARMDELAAEVANEPSEYSPVLRRGLRVLRSTVKDNRLSTSALLPDRIRYASVKEREKAFSNHYGHFCAYYKSSCFTSVMLTRLAISTVGYFDENFYPAYVEDVEYSLRLRLLGIQERSVLCGKFVHRGSSSIRFSNKVELPDALWYRRANSLMTNQPYVVMKWNGLKACCDGYKEPYDGMVPLDVWVKGEARIQRIRAYGHDEIRRVPRVEYDRRLLYPVRTKGR
;
A
#
# COMPACT_ATOMS: atom_id res chain seq x y z
N MET A 1 -20.15 -6.59 6.30
CA MET A 1 -19.45 -7.81 5.87
C MET A 1 -20.51 -8.79 5.41
N THR A 2 -20.41 -9.31 4.19
CA THR A 2 -21.39 -10.32 3.73
C THR A 2 -21.08 -11.68 4.35
N ARG A 3 -22.06 -12.59 4.41
CA ARG A 3 -21.81 -13.99 4.84
C ARG A 3 -20.75 -14.68 3.95
N HIS A 4 -20.73 -14.33 2.65
CA HIS A 4 -19.74 -14.82 1.70
C HIS A 4 -18.32 -14.36 2.02
N ASP A 5 -18.14 -13.09 2.43
CA ASP A 5 -16.80 -12.60 2.81
C ASP A 5 -16.30 -13.26 4.11
N ALA A 6 -17.18 -13.49 5.08
CA ALA A 6 -16.83 -14.15 6.33
C ALA A 6 -16.34 -15.58 6.10
N ALA A 7 -17.12 -16.40 5.38
CA ALA A 7 -16.73 -17.75 5.02
C ALA A 7 -15.41 -17.77 4.24
N ARG A 8 -15.23 -16.84 3.30
CA ARG A 8 -13.98 -16.72 2.54
C ARG A 8 -12.78 -16.39 3.44
N MET A 9 -12.96 -15.52 4.43
CA MET A 9 -11.90 -15.21 5.39
C MET A 9 -11.54 -16.43 6.25
N ASP A 10 -12.52 -17.22 6.69
CA ASP A 10 -12.30 -18.43 7.48
C ASP A 10 -11.53 -19.50 6.67
N GLU A 11 -11.89 -19.70 5.40
CA GLU A 11 -11.15 -20.57 4.47
C GLU A 11 -9.69 -20.14 4.32
N LEU A 12 -9.45 -18.84 4.09
CA LEU A 12 -8.10 -18.31 3.92
C LEU A 12 -7.29 -18.41 5.21
N ALA A 13 -7.93 -18.21 6.37
CA ALA A 13 -7.28 -18.37 7.66
C ALA A 13 -6.84 -19.82 7.89
N ALA A 14 -7.69 -20.80 7.55
CA ALA A 14 -7.36 -22.21 7.62
C ALA A 14 -6.22 -22.60 6.65
N GLU A 15 -6.25 -22.05 5.43
CA GLU A 15 -5.19 -22.23 4.43
C GLU A 15 -3.86 -21.67 4.95
N VAL A 16 -3.82 -20.38 5.33
CA VAL A 16 -2.59 -19.70 5.78
C VAL A 16 -2.01 -20.32 7.05
N ALA A 17 -2.83 -20.88 7.94
CA ALA A 17 -2.35 -21.55 9.14
C ALA A 17 -1.49 -22.78 8.84
N ASN A 18 -1.73 -23.44 7.70
CA ASN A 18 -1.10 -24.71 7.34
C ASN A 18 -0.36 -24.66 5.98
N GLU A 19 -0.17 -23.46 5.42
CA GLU A 19 0.28 -23.33 4.03
C GLU A 19 1.73 -23.82 3.85
N PRO A 20 2.00 -24.64 2.82
CA PRO A 20 3.36 -25.03 2.47
C PRO A 20 4.09 -23.89 1.77
N SER A 21 5.41 -23.82 1.91
CA SER A 21 6.27 -22.87 1.19
C SER A 21 6.55 -23.30 -0.26
N GLU A 22 5.70 -24.12 -0.89
CA GLU A 22 5.96 -24.73 -2.20
C GLU A 22 5.86 -23.71 -3.36
N TYR A 23 4.98 -22.72 -3.20
CA TYR A 23 4.77 -21.63 -4.16
C TYR A 23 5.78 -20.49 -3.98
N SER A 24 6.56 -20.51 -2.90
CA SER A 24 7.62 -19.54 -2.68
C SER A 24 8.65 -19.60 -3.82
N PRO A 25 9.22 -18.45 -4.25
CA PRO A 25 10.26 -18.40 -5.27
C PRO A 25 11.43 -19.33 -4.94
N VAL A 26 12.15 -19.81 -5.96
CA VAL A 26 13.27 -20.77 -5.78
C VAL A 26 14.27 -20.31 -4.71
N LEU A 27 14.60 -19.01 -4.69
CA LEU A 27 15.49 -18.40 -3.69
C LEU A 27 14.97 -18.48 -2.24
N ARG A 28 13.69 -18.83 -2.06
CA ARG A 28 12.99 -18.94 -0.78
C ARG A 28 12.38 -20.32 -0.54
N ARG A 29 12.53 -21.29 -1.45
CA ARG A 29 12.00 -22.64 -1.25
C ARG A 29 12.69 -23.30 -0.04
N GLY A 30 11.90 -23.90 0.83
CA GLY A 30 12.37 -24.49 2.09
C GLY A 30 12.61 -23.49 3.21
N LEU A 31 12.43 -22.18 2.97
CA LEU A 31 12.34 -21.17 4.03
C LEU A 31 10.89 -21.05 4.51
N ARG A 32 10.72 -20.51 5.72
CA ARG A 32 9.41 -20.14 6.24
C ARG A 32 8.73 -19.15 5.29
N VAL A 33 7.43 -19.34 5.11
CA VAL A 33 6.56 -18.48 4.30
C VAL A 33 6.71 -17.01 4.70
N LEU A 34 6.75 -16.12 3.71
CA LEU A 34 6.94 -14.70 3.92
C LEU A 34 5.73 -14.10 4.66
N ARG A 35 5.90 -13.83 5.95
CA ARG A 35 4.89 -13.24 6.82
C ARG A 35 5.53 -12.22 7.76
N SER A 36 4.92 -11.06 7.86
CA SER A 36 5.17 -10.12 8.95
C SER A 36 4.73 -10.74 10.27
N THR A 37 5.44 -10.42 11.35
CA THR A 37 5.05 -10.83 12.71
C THR A 37 4.58 -9.59 13.46
N VAL A 38 3.80 -9.77 14.53
CA VAL A 38 3.37 -8.65 15.39
C VAL A 38 4.54 -7.83 15.93
N LYS A 39 5.74 -8.43 16.03
CA LYS A 39 6.96 -7.76 16.49
C LYS A 39 7.75 -7.09 15.36
N ASP A 40 7.41 -7.34 14.11
CA ASP A 40 8.07 -6.73 12.95
C ASP A 40 7.37 -5.42 12.59
N ASN A 41 7.96 -4.30 13.01
CA ASN A 41 7.45 -2.97 12.68
C ASN A 41 7.98 -2.44 11.33
N ARG A 42 8.71 -3.26 10.57
CA ARG A 42 9.33 -2.86 9.30
C ARG A 42 8.71 -3.58 8.12
N LEU A 43 8.52 -4.90 8.20
CA LEU A 43 7.89 -5.67 7.13
C LEU A 43 6.37 -5.63 7.30
N SER A 44 5.67 -5.26 6.23
CA SER A 44 4.23 -5.48 6.12
C SER A 44 3.95 -6.57 5.10
N THR A 45 3.06 -7.49 5.46
CA THR A 45 2.48 -8.50 4.56
C THR A 45 0.99 -8.60 4.85
N SER A 46 0.20 -9.09 3.90
CA SER A 46 -1.20 -9.45 4.17
C SER A 46 -1.29 -10.59 5.18
N ALA A 47 -2.29 -10.52 6.06
CA ALA A 47 -2.54 -11.57 7.04
C ALA A 47 -3.09 -12.85 6.38
N LEU A 48 -4.00 -12.70 5.41
CA LEU A 48 -4.79 -13.79 4.85
C LEU A 48 -4.55 -14.02 3.34
N LEU A 49 -3.53 -13.40 2.73
CA LEU A 49 -3.18 -13.71 1.34
C LEU A 49 -2.29 -14.96 1.29
N PRO A 50 -2.76 -16.12 0.82
CA PRO A 50 -1.97 -17.34 0.82
C PRO A 50 -0.82 -17.28 -0.18
N ASP A 51 0.23 -18.07 0.05
CA ASP A 51 1.43 -18.07 -0.78
C ASP A 51 1.15 -18.39 -2.26
N ARG A 52 0.21 -19.31 -2.53
CA ARG A 52 -0.22 -19.64 -3.91
C ARG A 52 -0.80 -18.43 -4.64
N ILE A 53 -1.51 -17.54 -3.93
CA ILE A 53 -2.09 -16.33 -4.52
C ILE A 53 -1.00 -15.25 -4.61
N ARG A 54 -0.20 -15.08 -3.55
CA ARG A 54 0.90 -14.10 -3.48
C ARG A 54 1.84 -14.19 -4.68
N TYR A 55 2.20 -15.42 -5.05
CA TYR A 55 3.17 -15.70 -6.11
C TYR A 55 2.52 -16.15 -7.44
N ALA A 56 1.19 -16.16 -7.52
CA ALA A 56 0.48 -16.47 -8.76
C ALA A 56 0.76 -15.42 -9.85
N SER A 57 0.53 -15.81 -11.11
CA SER A 57 0.57 -14.86 -12.22
C SER A 57 -0.46 -13.74 -12.02
N VAL A 58 -0.27 -12.59 -12.69
CA VAL A 58 -1.22 -11.46 -12.65
C VAL A 58 -2.64 -11.94 -13.01
N LYS A 59 -2.78 -12.73 -14.08
CA LYS A 59 -4.08 -13.25 -14.56
C LYS A 59 -4.79 -14.15 -13.55
N GLU A 60 -4.03 -14.90 -12.74
CA GLU A 60 -4.60 -15.76 -11.70
C GLU A 60 -5.02 -14.95 -10.48
N ARG A 61 -4.20 -13.97 -10.07
CA ARG A 61 -4.55 -13.07 -8.96
C ARG A 61 -5.77 -12.21 -9.24
N GLU A 62 -5.93 -11.73 -10.47
CA GLU A 62 -7.12 -10.97 -10.90
C GLU A 62 -8.43 -11.76 -10.75
N LYS A 63 -8.37 -13.10 -10.68
CA LYS A 63 -9.54 -13.96 -10.46
C LYS A 63 -9.73 -14.35 -9.00
N ALA A 64 -8.71 -14.19 -8.16
CA ALA A 64 -8.70 -14.72 -6.80
C ALA A 64 -9.83 -14.15 -5.92
N PHE A 65 -10.18 -12.88 -6.14
CA PHE A 65 -11.24 -12.18 -5.41
C PHE A 65 -12.24 -11.47 -6.32
N SER A 66 -12.36 -11.89 -7.58
CA SER A 66 -13.18 -11.23 -8.60
C SER A 66 -14.66 -11.10 -8.23
N ASN A 67 -15.16 -11.93 -7.32
CA ASN A 67 -16.56 -11.93 -6.89
C ASN A 67 -16.79 -11.14 -5.59
N HIS A 68 -15.75 -10.48 -5.05
CA HIS A 68 -15.82 -9.75 -3.78
C HIS A 68 -15.68 -8.24 -4.00
N TYR A 69 -16.57 -7.50 -3.36
CA TYR A 69 -16.41 -6.05 -3.22
C TYR A 69 -15.56 -5.76 -1.99
N GLY A 70 -14.49 -4.99 -2.17
CA GLY A 70 -13.59 -4.63 -1.07
C GLY A 70 -13.45 -3.15 -0.83
N HIS A 71 -13.94 -2.35 -1.75
CA HIS A 71 -13.72 -0.92 -1.83
C HIS A 71 -15.05 -0.21 -2.10
N PHE A 72 -15.56 0.52 -1.11
CA PHE A 72 -16.81 1.28 -1.23
C PHE A 72 -16.54 2.76 -1.05
N CYS A 73 -16.96 3.57 -2.03
CA CYS A 73 -16.72 5.01 -2.00
C CYS A 73 -18.03 5.77 -1.87
N ALA A 74 -18.11 6.65 -0.87
CA ALA A 74 -19.19 7.62 -0.79
C ALA A 74 -18.94 8.70 -1.86
N TYR A 75 -19.74 8.66 -2.92
CA TYR A 75 -19.42 9.37 -4.16
C TYR A 75 -19.36 10.90 -4.01
N TYR A 76 -18.21 11.48 -4.41
CA TYR A 76 -18.15 12.82 -4.99
C TYR A 76 -17.12 12.82 -6.13
N LYS A 77 -17.61 12.88 -7.38
CA LYS A 77 -16.89 13.28 -8.60
C LYS A 77 -15.38 12.93 -8.63
N SER A 78 -15.04 11.64 -8.71
CA SER A 78 -13.71 11.08 -9.07
C SER A 78 -12.65 10.84 -7.98
N SER A 79 -12.85 11.17 -6.70
CA SER A 79 -11.86 10.87 -5.63
C SER A 79 -12.38 9.86 -4.60
N CYS A 80 -12.18 8.58 -4.89
CA CYS A 80 -12.72 7.45 -4.12
C CYS A 80 -12.28 7.42 -2.64
N PHE A 81 -10.99 7.69 -2.40
CA PHE A 81 -10.39 7.54 -1.06
C PHE A 81 -10.58 8.74 -0.12
N THR A 82 -11.25 9.81 -0.58
CA THR A 82 -11.64 10.89 0.34
C THR A 82 -12.65 10.39 1.39
N SER A 83 -13.50 9.42 1.01
CA SER A 83 -14.45 8.78 1.91
C SER A 83 -14.66 7.34 1.48
N VAL A 84 -13.89 6.45 2.09
CA VAL A 84 -13.83 5.04 1.74
C VAL A 84 -14.25 4.15 2.90
N MET A 85 -14.95 3.07 2.59
CA MET A 85 -15.12 1.92 3.46
C MET A 85 -14.42 0.72 2.82
N LEU A 86 -13.50 0.11 3.56
CA LEU A 86 -12.80 -1.09 3.14
C LEU A 86 -13.37 -2.31 3.88
N THR A 87 -13.56 -3.42 3.18
CA THR A 87 -13.98 -4.66 3.86
C THR A 87 -12.82 -5.28 4.62
N ARG A 88 -13.14 -6.04 5.67
CA ARG A 88 -12.10 -6.81 6.39
C ARG A 88 -11.41 -7.80 5.47
N LEU A 89 -12.11 -8.41 4.51
CA LEU A 89 -11.51 -9.27 3.50
C LEU A 89 -10.44 -8.50 2.72
N ALA A 90 -10.77 -7.31 2.19
CA ALA A 90 -9.83 -6.49 1.45
C ALA A 90 -8.58 -6.11 2.26
N ILE A 91 -8.76 -5.63 3.50
CA ILE A 91 -7.62 -5.29 4.37
C ILE A 91 -6.78 -6.54 4.66
N SER A 92 -7.42 -7.69 4.89
CA SER A 92 -6.71 -8.92 5.28
C SER A 92 -5.95 -9.56 4.12
N THR A 93 -6.35 -9.34 2.87
CA THR A 93 -5.72 -9.95 1.68
C THR A 93 -4.86 -8.97 0.87
N VAL A 94 -5.18 -7.68 0.84
CA VAL A 94 -4.36 -6.64 0.20
C VAL A 94 -3.24 -6.15 1.13
N GLY A 95 -3.47 -6.19 2.44
CA GLY A 95 -2.56 -5.71 3.47
C GLY A 95 -2.85 -4.27 3.83
N TYR A 96 -1.95 -3.62 4.57
CA TYR A 96 -2.08 -2.21 4.92
C TYR A 96 -1.61 -1.26 3.81
N PHE A 97 -1.93 0.02 3.93
CA PHE A 97 -1.33 1.08 3.12
C PHE A 97 0.20 1.07 3.27
N ASP A 98 0.92 1.37 2.19
CA ASP A 98 2.37 1.42 2.22
C ASP A 98 2.86 2.69 2.94
N GLU A 99 3.36 2.53 4.16
CA GLU A 99 3.79 3.64 5.02
C GLU A 99 4.99 4.43 4.48
N ASN A 100 5.62 3.98 3.39
CA ASN A 100 6.66 4.75 2.72
C ASN A 100 6.10 5.94 1.92
N PHE A 101 4.80 5.96 1.61
CA PHE A 101 4.10 7.15 1.15
C PHE A 101 3.87 8.08 2.34
N TYR A 102 4.81 9.01 2.55
CA TYR A 102 4.91 9.85 3.73
C TYR A 102 5.32 11.27 3.34
N PRO A 103 4.69 12.33 3.89
CA PRO A 103 3.70 12.30 4.98
C PRO A 103 2.25 12.04 4.55
N ALA A 104 1.90 12.21 3.27
CA ALA A 104 0.57 11.98 2.71
C ALA A 104 0.62 11.91 1.18
N TYR A 105 -0.45 11.44 0.56
CA TYR A 105 -0.69 11.31 -0.88
C TYR A 105 -0.02 10.10 -1.55
N VAL A 106 -0.77 9.52 -2.51
CA VAL A 106 -0.40 8.35 -3.33
C VAL A 106 -0.63 7.00 -2.63
N GLU A 107 -0.74 6.96 -1.31
CA GLU A 107 -1.05 5.73 -0.56
C GLU A 107 -2.39 5.12 -0.99
N ASP A 108 -3.37 5.97 -1.27
CA ASP A 108 -4.71 5.61 -1.70
C ASP A 108 -4.75 5.06 -3.14
N VAL A 109 -4.06 5.76 -4.05
CA VAL A 109 -3.92 5.34 -5.45
C VAL A 109 -3.16 4.00 -5.50
N GLU A 110 -2.09 3.87 -4.71
CA GLU A 110 -1.30 2.63 -4.65
C GLU A 110 -2.11 1.47 -4.09
N TYR A 111 -2.88 1.69 -3.02
CA TYR A 111 -3.76 0.67 -2.45
C TYR A 111 -4.84 0.23 -3.45
N SER A 112 -5.43 1.19 -4.18
CA SER A 112 -6.42 0.92 -5.24
C SER A 112 -5.87 -0.01 -6.33
N LEU A 113 -4.59 0.09 -6.65
CA LEU A 113 -3.95 -0.76 -7.65
C LEU A 113 -3.76 -2.17 -7.14
N ARG A 114 -3.33 -2.32 -5.88
CA ARG A 114 -3.22 -3.64 -5.25
C ARG A 114 -4.58 -4.33 -5.14
N LEU A 115 -5.65 -3.60 -4.84
CA LEU A 115 -7.02 -4.13 -4.90
C LEU A 115 -7.35 -4.71 -6.29
N ARG A 116 -7.11 -3.93 -7.35
CA ARG A 116 -7.40 -4.33 -8.74
C ARG A 116 -6.57 -5.54 -9.17
N LEU A 117 -5.29 -5.59 -8.79
CA LEU A 117 -4.41 -6.71 -9.11
C LEU A 117 -4.80 -8.01 -8.40
N LEU A 118 -5.60 -7.94 -7.32
CA LEU A 118 -6.23 -9.09 -6.67
C LEU A 118 -7.66 -9.38 -7.19
N GLY A 119 -8.15 -8.62 -8.17
CA GLY A 119 -9.50 -8.75 -8.70
C GLY A 119 -10.60 -8.17 -7.83
N ILE A 120 -10.27 -7.50 -6.72
CA ILE A 120 -11.27 -6.98 -5.79
C ILE A 120 -12.05 -5.85 -6.44
N GLN A 121 -13.37 -5.95 -6.42
CA GLN A 121 -14.26 -4.97 -7.04
C GLN A 121 -14.41 -3.71 -6.20
N GLU A 122 -14.51 -2.58 -6.91
CA GLU A 122 -14.86 -1.26 -6.38
C GLU A 122 -16.35 -0.98 -6.61
N ARG A 123 -17.00 -0.38 -5.63
CA ARG A 123 -18.38 0.10 -5.73
C ARG A 123 -18.50 1.53 -5.24
N SER A 124 -18.84 2.43 -6.16
CA SER A 124 -19.32 3.74 -5.76
C SER A 124 -20.75 3.63 -5.23
N VAL A 125 -20.96 4.11 -4.00
CA VAL A 125 -22.28 4.17 -3.37
C VAL A 125 -22.59 5.63 -3.12
N LEU A 126 -23.71 6.10 -3.66
CA LEU A 126 -24.20 7.43 -3.31
C LEU A 126 -24.77 7.38 -1.90
N CYS A 127 -23.96 7.71 -0.91
CA CYS A 127 -24.37 7.73 0.49
C CYS A 127 -24.41 9.18 0.99
N GLY A 128 -25.61 9.71 1.15
CA GLY A 128 -25.85 11.01 1.78
C GLY A 128 -25.33 12.22 0.98
N LYS A 129 -25.06 13.31 1.71
CA LYS A 129 -24.59 14.60 1.19
C LYS A 129 -23.09 14.80 1.45
N PHE A 130 -22.26 13.82 1.10
CA PHE A 130 -20.81 13.95 1.29
C PHE A 130 -20.25 15.08 0.41
N VAL A 131 -19.53 16.02 1.03
CA VAL A 131 -18.89 17.15 0.32
C VAL A 131 -17.39 17.12 0.61
N HIS A 132 -16.61 16.81 -0.43
CA HIS A 132 -15.15 16.90 -0.35
C HIS A 132 -14.69 18.34 -0.59
N ARG A 133 -14.01 18.93 0.40
CA ARG A 133 -13.26 20.19 0.23
C ARG A 133 -11.82 19.90 -0.17
N GLY A 134 -11.60 19.72 -1.47
CA GLY A 134 -10.30 19.39 -2.04
C GLY A 134 -9.18 20.34 -1.61
N SER A 135 -8.02 19.77 -1.29
CA SER A 135 -6.80 20.49 -0.90
C SER A 135 -6.95 21.41 0.32
N SER A 136 -8.00 21.22 1.14
CA SER A 136 -8.25 22.08 2.30
C SER A 136 -7.08 22.08 3.27
N SER A 137 -6.52 20.90 3.58
CA SER A 137 -5.36 20.77 4.49
C SER A 137 -4.12 21.50 3.97
N ILE A 138 -3.79 21.36 2.68
CA ILE A 138 -2.67 22.08 2.05
C ILE A 138 -2.90 23.59 2.14
N ARG A 139 -4.08 24.06 1.70
CA ARG A 139 -4.42 25.50 1.70
C ARG A 139 -4.40 26.08 3.10
N PHE A 140 -4.87 25.32 4.09
CA PHE A 140 -4.87 25.75 5.49
C PHE A 140 -3.47 25.80 6.07
N SER A 141 -2.62 24.80 5.78
CA SER A 141 -1.23 24.78 6.24
C SER A 141 -0.39 25.97 5.76
N ASN A 142 -0.77 26.56 4.61
CA ASN A 142 -0.13 27.76 4.08
C ASN A 142 -0.63 29.07 4.68
N LYS A 143 -1.67 29.03 5.53
CA LYS A 143 -2.32 30.22 6.11
C LYS A 143 -2.11 30.37 7.61
N VAL A 144 -1.58 29.36 8.28
CA VAL A 144 -1.44 29.34 9.75
C VAL A 144 -0.04 28.95 10.16
N GLU A 145 0.42 29.53 11.26
CA GLU A 145 1.77 29.32 11.82
C GLU A 145 1.72 28.38 13.03
N LEU A 146 0.89 27.33 12.96
CA LEU A 146 0.87 26.25 13.95
C LEU A 146 2.03 25.27 13.69
N PRO A 147 2.63 24.66 14.74
CA PRO A 147 3.74 23.73 14.58
C PRO A 147 3.47 22.61 13.56
N ASP A 148 2.29 21.98 13.59
CA ASP A 148 1.92 20.92 12.65
C ASP A 148 1.74 21.42 11.21
N ALA A 149 1.23 22.64 11.04
CA ALA A 149 1.05 23.26 9.73
C ALA A 149 2.42 23.61 9.09
N LEU A 150 3.34 24.15 9.90
CA LEU A 150 4.72 24.40 9.52
C LEU A 150 5.44 23.10 9.14
N TRP A 151 5.31 22.09 10.00
CA TRP A 151 5.86 20.76 9.77
C TRP A 151 5.37 20.17 8.45
N TYR A 152 4.04 20.14 8.25
CA TYR A 152 3.45 19.56 7.05
C TYR A 152 3.86 20.33 5.79
N ARG A 153 3.85 21.66 5.83
CA ARG A 153 4.27 22.53 4.71
C ARG A 153 5.70 22.21 4.25
N ARG A 154 6.62 22.05 5.20
CA ARG A 154 8.03 21.69 4.92
C ARG A 154 8.18 20.25 4.44
N ALA A 155 7.54 19.30 5.10
CA ALA A 155 7.61 17.89 4.70
C ALA A 155 7.00 17.67 3.30
N ASN A 156 5.86 18.31 3.02
CA ASN A 156 5.16 18.23 1.73
C ASN A 156 5.95 18.89 0.59
N SER A 157 6.72 19.96 0.86
CA SER A 157 7.54 20.63 -0.17
C SER A 157 8.68 19.74 -0.70
N LEU A 158 9.04 18.67 0.00
CA LEU A 158 10.06 17.72 -0.46
C LEU A 158 9.58 16.80 -1.59
N MET A 159 8.26 16.74 -1.85
CA MET A 159 7.67 15.88 -2.89
C MET A 159 8.16 14.42 -2.83
N THR A 160 8.37 13.91 -1.62
CA THR A 160 9.02 12.63 -1.28
C THR A 160 8.38 11.41 -1.93
N ASN A 161 7.08 11.47 -2.21
CA ASN A 161 6.31 10.35 -2.76
C ASN A 161 6.49 10.18 -4.27
N GLN A 162 6.88 11.24 -4.99
CA GLN A 162 7.16 11.15 -6.42
C GLN A 162 8.34 10.21 -6.76
N PRO A 163 9.54 10.35 -6.16
CA PRO A 163 10.62 9.41 -6.43
C PRO A 163 10.29 7.99 -5.93
N TYR A 164 9.50 7.85 -4.86
CA TYR A 164 9.11 6.54 -4.34
C TYR A 164 8.13 5.82 -5.28
N VAL A 165 7.09 6.51 -5.79
CA VAL A 165 6.14 5.92 -6.74
C VAL A 165 6.81 5.54 -8.06
N VAL A 166 7.72 6.39 -8.57
CA VAL A 166 8.48 6.08 -9.79
C VAL A 166 9.37 4.86 -9.57
N MET A 167 10.04 4.76 -8.42
CA MET A 167 10.84 3.58 -8.11
C MET A 167 9.99 2.29 -7.99
N LYS A 168 8.80 2.38 -7.38
CA LYS A 168 7.93 1.22 -7.13
C LYS A 168 7.16 0.80 -8.37
N TRP A 169 6.70 1.73 -9.19
CA TRP A 169 5.77 1.46 -10.30
C TRP A 169 6.30 1.90 -11.67
N ASN A 170 7.49 2.48 -11.77
CA ASN A 170 8.05 3.04 -13.01
C ASN A 170 7.11 4.01 -13.73
N GLY A 171 6.37 4.79 -12.95
CA GLY A 171 5.35 5.69 -13.45
C GLY A 171 4.90 6.70 -12.41
N LEU A 172 4.60 7.91 -12.86
CA LEU A 172 3.98 8.96 -12.02
C LEU A 172 2.48 8.70 -11.80
N LYS A 173 1.86 7.97 -12.72
CA LYS A 173 0.49 7.49 -12.62
C LYS A 173 0.53 5.99 -12.41
N ALA A 174 0.33 5.56 -11.19
CA ALA A 174 0.45 4.16 -10.83
C ALA A 174 -0.57 3.24 -11.58
N CYS A 175 -1.53 3.81 -12.34
CA CYS A 175 -2.53 3.10 -13.15
C CYS A 175 -2.18 2.88 -14.63
N CYS A 176 -1.32 3.70 -15.22
CA CYS A 176 -1.53 4.08 -16.62
C CYS A 176 -0.27 3.88 -17.49
N ASP A 177 0.90 4.20 -16.94
CA ASP A 177 2.19 4.01 -17.61
C ASP A 177 3.18 3.50 -16.54
N GLY A 178 3.78 2.32 -16.75
CA GLY A 178 4.71 1.73 -15.79
C GLY A 178 4.59 0.22 -15.62
N TYR A 179 5.17 -0.30 -14.53
CA TYR A 179 5.13 -1.70 -14.15
C TYR A 179 3.71 -2.16 -13.84
N LYS A 180 3.41 -3.41 -14.20
CA LYS A 180 2.13 -4.06 -13.87
C LYS A 180 2.09 -4.56 -12.42
N GLU A 181 3.24 -4.60 -11.77
CA GLU A 181 3.41 -5.06 -10.40
C GLU A 181 4.44 -4.22 -9.66
N PRO A 182 4.43 -4.19 -8.31
CA PRO A 182 5.45 -3.50 -7.55
C PRO A 182 6.85 -3.97 -7.94
N TYR A 183 7.70 -3.01 -8.27
CA TYR A 183 9.09 -3.24 -8.64
C TYR A 183 9.25 -4.26 -9.77
N ASP A 184 8.36 -4.23 -10.78
CA ASP A 184 8.37 -5.17 -11.91
C ASP A 184 8.24 -6.64 -11.47
N GLY A 185 7.44 -6.86 -10.42
CA GLY A 185 7.21 -8.17 -9.81
C GLY A 185 8.40 -8.69 -9.02
N MET A 186 9.42 -7.86 -8.71
CA MET A 186 10.54 -8.25 -7.83
C MET A 186 10.12 -8.43 -6.38
N VAL A 187 9.00 -7.85 -5.95
CA VAL A 187 8.47 -7.92 -4.59
C VAL A 187 7.00 -8.29 -4.69
N PRO A 188 6.46 -9.15 -3.81
CA PRO A 188 5.05 -9.52 -3.88
C PRO A 188 4.13 -8.32 -3.68
N LEU A 189 2.93 -8.43 -4.23
CA LEU A 189 1.95 -7.35 -4.28
C LEU A 189 1.60 -6.77 -2.91
N ASP A 190 1.45 -7.63 -1.90
CA ASP A 190 1.05 -7.27 -0.55
C ASP A 190 2.21 -6.81 0.35
N VAL A 191 3.42 -6.75 -0.19
CA VAL A 191 4.63 -6.57 0.59
C VAL A 191 5.21 -5.18 0.43
N TRP A 192 5.51 -4.55 1.56
CA TRP A 192 6.37 -3.37 1.61
C TRP A 192 7.24 -3.42 2.87
N VAL A 193 8.42 -2.81 2.79
CA VAL A 193 9.36 -2.72 3.91
C VAL A 193 9.55 -1.25 4.27
N LYS A 194 9.31 -0.90 5.52
CA LYS A 194 9.38 0.46 6.03
C LYS A 194 10.80 1.02 5.94
N GLY A 195 10.94 2.11 5.22
CA GLY A 195 12.14 2.93 5.13
C GLY A 195 12.27 3.87 6.32
N GLU A 196 12.35 3.33 7.54
CA GLU A 196 12.33 4.11 8.79
C GLU A 196 13.32 5.29 8.77
N ALA A 197 14.57 5.04 8.35
CA ALA A 197 15.58 6.09 8.26
C ALA A 197 15.20 7.22 7.30
N ARG A 198 14.48 6.92 6.20
CA ARG A 198 13.96 7.93 5.27
C ARG A 198 12.85 8.74 5.94
N ILE A 199 11.91 8.07 6.60
CA ILE A 199 10.79 8.73 7.30
C ILE A 199 11.29 9.66 8.40
N GLN A 200 12.27 9.21 9.21
CA GLN A 200 12.86 10.03 10.26
C GLN A 200 13.55 11.28 9.72
N ARG A 201 14.27 11.20 8.59
CA ARG A 201 14.85 12.38 7.93
C ARG A 201 13.79 13.37 7.45
N ILE A 202 12.70 12.89 6.86
CA ILE A 202 11.57 13.74 6.41
C ILE A 202 10.92 14.42 7.62
N ARG A 203 10.70 13.68 8.71
CA ARG A 203 10.12 14.19 9.96
C ARG A 203 11.00 15.28 10.57
N ALA A 204 12.31 15.01 10.72
CA ALA A 204 13.28 15.97 11.28
C ALA A 204 13.36 17.26 10.45
N TYR A 205 13.36 17.15 9.11
CA TYR A 205 13.30 18.32 8.22
C TYR A 205 11.99 19.11 8.41
N GLY A 206 10.85 18.41 8.53
CA GLY A 206 9.58 19.05 8.85
C GLY A 206 9.64 19.87 10.14
N HIS A 207 10.27 19.34 11.19
CA HIS A 207 10.42 20.00 12.49
C HIS A 207 11.55 21.05 12.57
N ASP A 208 12.21 21.41 11.46
CA ASP A 208 13.40 22.29 11.45
C ASP A 208 14.66 21.75 12.14
N GLU A 209 14.66 20.49 12.56
CA GLU A 209 15.82 19.89 13.24
C GLU A 209 17.01 19.77 12.27
N ILE A 210 16.71 19.69 10.96
CA ILE A 210 17.70 19.68 9.88
C ILE A 210 17.34 20.78 8.88
N ARG A 211 18.26 21.73 8.68
CA ARG A 211 18.08 22.87 7.74
C ARG A 211 18.43 22.55 6.29
N ARG A 212 19.24 21.52 6.05
CA ARG A 212 19.60 21.07 4.69
C ARG A 212 18.52 20.13 4.17
N VAL A 213 18.18 20.25 2.89
CA VAL A 213 17.27 19.32 2.22
C VAL A 213 17.78 17.88 2.38
N PRO A 214 17.02 16.97 3.00
CA PRO A 214 17.48 15.61 3.26
C PRO A 214 17.46 14.76 2.00
N ARG A 215 18.22 13.67 2.01
CA ARG A 215 18.06 12.58 1.03
C ARG A 215 16.71 11.88 1.24
N VAL A 216 15.85 11.97 0.24
CA VAL A 216 14.48 11.43 0.25
C VAL A 216 14.33 10.11 -0.50
N GLU A 217 15.43 9.58 -1.05
CA GLU A 217 15.43 8.30 -1.74
C GLU A 217 15.19 7.14 -0.76
N TYR A 218 14.44 6.16 -1.24
CA TYR A 218 14.22 4.92 -0.51
C TYR A 218 15.40 3.96 -0.72
N ASP A 219 15.84 3.32 0.36
CA ASP A 219 16.93 2.34 0.30
C ASP A 219 16.43 1.00 -0.25
N ARG A 220 16.69 0.75 -1.54
CA ARG A 220 16.28 -0.48 -2.24
C ARG A 220 16.91 -1.75 -1.65
N ARG A 221 17.97 -1.65 -0.84
CA ARG A 221 18.58 -2.80 -0.15
C ARG A 221 17.64 -3.39 0.89
N LEU A 222 16.70 -2.59 1.41
CA LEU A 222 15.65 -3.06 2.33
C LEU A 222 14.75 -4.13 1.70
N LEU A 223 14.66 -4.18 0.36
CA LEU A 223 13.85 -5.17 -0.35
C LEU A 223 14.57 -6.50 -0.54
N TYR A 224 15.90 -6.57 -0.36
CA TYR A 224 16.69 -7.78 -0.65
C TYR A 224 16.15 -9.03 0.05
N PRO A 225 15.74 -8.98 1.33
CA PRO A 225 15.22 -10.15 2.03
C PRO A 225 13.88 -10.67 1.51
N VAL A 226 13.12 -9.86 0.75
CA VAL A 226 11.74 -10.19 0.31
C VAL A 226 11.60 -10.33 -1.19
N ARG A 227 12.73 -10.35 -1.92
CA ARG A 227 12.72 -10.46 -3.37
C ARG A 227 12.25 -11.82 -3.87
N THR A 228 11.58 -11.79 -5.02
CA THR A 228 11.09 -12.96 -5.74
C THR A 228 11.99 -13.39 -6.89
N LYS A 229 12.81 -12.48 -7.41
CA LYS A 229 13.73 -12.69 -8.54
C LYS A 229 15.18 -12.46 -8.10
N GLY A 230 16.11 -13.23 -8.68
CA GLY A 230 17.56 -12.97 -8.60
C GLY A 230 17.90 -11.66 -9.32
N ARG A 231 19.04 -11.06 -8.97
CA ARG A 231 19.46 -9.72 -9.43
C ARG A 231 19.22 -9.45 -10.91
#